data_AF-A0A6A1QCR1-F1
#
_entry.id   AF-A0A6A1QCR1-F1
#
_cell.length_a   1.000
_cell.length_b   1.000
_cell.length_c   1.000
_cell.angle_alpha   90.00
_cell.angle_beta   90.00
_cell.angle_gamma   90.00
#
_symmetry.space_group_name_H-M   'P 1'
#
loop_
_entity.id
_entity.type
_entity.pdbx_description
1 polymer ?
#
loop_
_entity_poly.entity_id
_entity_poly.type
_entity_poly.pdbx_seq_one_letter_code
_entity_poly.pdbx_strand_id
1 'polypeptide(L)'
;MRIGEEGRLVVNFKTEAQFHGLFVLSHPASFTSSMIMSVDHPGLMFSLRLIRSEPTYNQPAQQWSFVSDFAVRDYSGTYTVKLLPCTTPSHQEYRLPVTCNPREPITFDLDIRFQ
;
A
#
# COMPACT_ATOMS: atom_id res chain seq x y z
N MET A 1 -3.11 -0.18 14.41
CA MET A 1 -2.85 -1.62 14.20
C MET A 1 -3.76 -2.42 15.12
N ARG A 2 -4.10 -3.64 14.74
CA ARG A 2 -4.82 -4.58 15.61
C ARG A 2 -4.37 -6.01 15.32
N ILE A 3 -4.59 -6.90 16.27
CA ILE A 3 -4.54 -8.34 16.01
C ILE A 3 -5.93 -8.77 15.53
N GLY A 4 -5.98 -9.39 14.35
CA GLY A 4 -7.17 -9.94 13.75
C GLY A 4 -7.47 -11.37 14.19
N GLU A 5 -8.38 -12.00 13.47
CA GLU A 5 -8.70 -13.41 13.67
C GLU A 5 -7.44 -14.26 13.50
N GLU A 6 -7.34 -15.33 14.30
CA GLU A 6 -6.23 -16.29 14.29
C GLU A 6 -4.85 -15.69 14.66
N GLY A 7 -4.80 -14.48 15.24
CA GLY A 7 -3.53 -13.87 15.68
C GLY A 7 -2.77 -13.12 14.57
N ARG A 8 -3.42 -12.85 13.42
CA ARG A 8 -2.79 -12.15 12.29
C ARG A 8 -2.71 -10.64 12.52
N LEU A 9 -1.59 -10.04 12.13
CA LEU A 9 -1.42 -8.59 12.20
C LEU A 9 -2.29 -7.92 11.14
N VAL A 10 -3.07 -6.90 11.53
CA VAL A 10 -3.82 -6.04 10.62
C VAL A 10 -3.41 -4.59 10.85
N VAL A 11 -2.92 -3.95 9.79
CA VAL A 11 -2.49 -2.55 9.82
C VAL A 11 -3.26 -1.78 8.77
N ASN A 12 -3.87 -0.67 9.20
CA ASN A 12 -4.48 0.31 8.31
C ASN A 12 -3.61 1.56 8.29
N PHE A 13 -3.36 2.09 7.10
CA PHE A 13 -2.61 3.31 6.91
C PHE A 13 -3.24 4.15 5.80
N LYS A 14 -2.85 5.43 5.75
CA LYS A 14 -3.31 6.37 4.74
C LYS A 14 -2.12 6.86 3.93
N THR A 15 -2.37 7.15 2.66
CA THR A 15 -1.42 7.83 1.79
C THR A 15 -2.10 8.98 1.10
N GLU A 16 -1.31 10.00 0.75
CA GLU A 16 -1.73 11.10 -0.10
C GLU A 16 -0.75 11.17 -1.26
N ALA A 17 -1.24 11.07 -2.49
CA ALA A 17 -0.37 11.12 -3.66
C ALA A 17 0.17 12.55 -3.81
N GLN A 18 1.48 12.74 -3.69
CA GLN A 18 2.12 14.04 -3.91
C GLN A 18 2.36 14.31 -5.42
N PHE A 19 1.51 13.75 -6.29
CA PHE A 19 1.58 13.82 -7.74
C PHE A 19 0.18 13.73 -8.35
N HIS A 20 0.04 14.11 -9.63
CA HIS A 20 -1.21 13.95 -10.35
C HIS A 20 -1.41 12.49 -10.81
N GLY A 21 -2.27 11.77 -10.12
CA GLY A 21 -2.48 10.34 -10.27
C GLY A 21 -2.92 9.69 -8.96
N LEU A 22 -2.59 8.41 -8.79
CA LEU A 22 -2.83 7.65 -7.55
C LEU A 22 -1.84 6.50 -7.41
N PHE A 23 -1.76 5.90 -6.23
CA PHE A 23 -1.11 4.62 -6.03
C PHE A 23 -2.04 3.46 -6.40
N VAL A 24 -1.49 2.41 -7.02
CA VAL A 24 -2.24 1.21 -7.43
C VAL A 24 -1.58 -0.06 -6.89
N LEU A 25 -2.35 -1.13 -6.69
CA LEU A 25 -1.79 -2.42 -6.24
C LEU A 25 -0.86 -3.02 -7.30
N SER A 26 -1.27 -3.02 -8.56
CA SER A 26 -0.52 -3.53 -9.68
C SER A 26 -0.92 -2.81 -10.96
N HIS A 27 -0.09 -2.90 -11.99
CA HIS A 27 -0.38 -2.32 -13.30
C HIS A 27 0.16 -3.26 -14.40
N PRO A 28 -0.59 -3.55 -15.48
CA PRO A 28 -0.14 -4.49 -16.52
C PRO A 28 1.18 -4.09 -17.22
N ALA A 29 1.45 -2.79 -17.28
CA ALA A 29 2.69 -2.24 -17.85
C ALA A 29 3.83 -2.08 -16.81
N SER A 30 3.72 -2.67 -15.62
CA SER A 30 4.75 -2.66 -14.59
C SER A 30 5.16 -4.09 -14.23
N PHE A 31 6.47 -4.33 -14.10
CA PHE A 31 7.02 -5.60 -13.60
C PHE A 31 6.96 -5.72 -12.07
N THR A 32 6.55 -4.67 -11.38
CA THR A 32 6.45 -4.62 -9.91
C THR A 32 5.04 -4.27 -9.47
N SER A 33 4.67 -4.74 -8.27
CA SER A 33 3.44 -4.41 -7.59
C SER A 33 3.72 -3.72 -6.26
N SER A 34 2.71 -3.05 -5.72
CA SER A 34 2.73 -2.59 -4.34
C SER A 34 2.79 -3.79 -3.39
N MET A 35 3.60 -3.69 -2.34
CA MET A 35 3.83 -4.79 -1.39
C MET A 35 4.30 -4.27 -0.03
N ILE A 36 4.27 -5.16 0.96
CA ILE A 36 4.81 -4.91 2.31
C ILE A 36 5.92 -5.92 2.56
N MET A 37 7.01 -5.47 3.15
CA MET A 37 8.11 -6.31 3.61
C MET A 37 8.42 -5.98 5.06
N SER A 38 8.81 -6.97 5.85
CA SER A 38 9.36 -6.74 7.19
C SER A 38 10.84 -7.08 7.17
N VAL A 39 11.67 -6.15 7.64
CA VAL A 39 13.11 -6.39 7.78
C VAL A 39 13.38 -7.42 8.87
N ASP A 40 12.64 -7.32 9.97
CA ASP A 40 12.77 -8.20 11.14
C ASP A 40 12.11 -9.57 10.94
N HIS A 41 11.16 -9.67 10.00
CA HIS A 41 10.42 -10.91 9.70
C HIS A 41 10.45 -11.24 8.20
N PRO A 42 11.62 -11.60 7.62
CA PRO A 42 11.77 -11.78 6.17
C PRO A 42 10.96 -12.95 5.59
N GLY A 43 10.55 -13.93 6.41
CA GLY A 43 9.69 -15.04 6.00
C GLY A 43 8.19 -14.76 6.10
N LEU A 44 7.79 -13.60 6.64
CA LEU A 44 6.39 -13.25 6.82
C LEU A 44 5.87 -12.56 5.55
N MET A 45 4.82 -13.12 4.98
CA MET A 45 4.13 -12.55 3.82
C MET A 45 2.92 -11.72 4.24
N PHE A 46 2.56 -10.77 3.39
CA PHE A 46 1.47 -9.85 3.65
C PHE A 46 0.56 -9.67 2.44
N SER A 47 -0.74 -9.65 2.72
CA SER A 47 -1.78 -9.31 1.76
C SER A 47 -2.12 -7.82 1.87
N LEU A 48 -1.68 -7.01 0.90
CA LEU A 48 -1.98 -5.57 0.81
C LEU A 48 -3.25 -5.31 -0.01
N ARG A 49 -4.12 -4.39 0.46
CA ARG A 49 -5.36 -3.99 -0.22
C ARG A 49 -5.57 -2.48 -0.15
N LEU A 50 -6.07 -1.92 -1.26
CA LEU A 50 -6.64 -0.57 -1.30
C LEU A 50 -8.09 -0.67 -0.82
N ILE A 51 -8.39 -0.04 0.32
CA ILE A 51 -9.73 -0.04 0.95
C ILE A 51 -10.61 1.05 0.36
N ARG A 52 -10.06 2.25 0.17
CA ARG A 52 -10.77 3.40 -0.37
C ARG A 52 -9.81 4.36 -1.07
N SER A 53 -10.28 4.99 -2.13
CA SER A 53 -9.60 6.11 -2.79
C SER A 53 -10.60 7.24 -2.97
N GLU A 54 -10.15 8.47 -2.80
CA GLU A 54 -10.91 9.62 -3.28
C GLU A 54 -11.02 9.58 -4.82
N PRO A 55 -12.18 9.98 -5.39
CA PRO A 55 -12.43 9.90 -6.82
C PRO A 55 -11.81 11.08 -7.57
N THR A 56 -10.50 11.27 -7.46
CA THR A 56 -9.74 12.35 -8.09
C THR A 56 -8.32 11.89 -8.45
N TYR A 57 -7.70 12.54 -9.43
CA TYR A 57 -6.25 12.42 -9.69
C TYR A 57 -5.44 13.54 -9.05
N ASN A 58 -6.11 14.57 -8.52
CA ASN A 58 -5.42 15.65 -7.83
C ASN A 58 -5.17 15.28 -6.37
N GLN A 59 -4.04 14.63 -6.13
CA GLN A 59 -3.54 14.27 -4.79
C GLN A 59 -4.56 13.51 -3.92
N PRO A 60 -5.18 12.42 -4.42
CA PRO A 60 -6.20 11.71 -3.67
C PRO A 60 -5.66 11.14 -2.36
N ALA A 61 -6.44 11.27 -1.30
CA ALA A 61 -6.26 10.47 -0.10
C ALA A 61 -6.70 9.02 -0.39
N GLN A 62 -5.84 8.07 -0.02
CA GLN A 62 -6.09 6.63 -0.16
C GLN A 62 -5.94 5.93 1.18
N GLN A 63 -6.84 4.99 1.45
CA GLN A 63 -6.85 4.16 2.64
C GLN A 63 -6.44 2.74 2.27
N TRP A 64 -5.47 2.21 2.97
CA TRP A 64 -4.89 0.90 2.70
C TRP A 64 -4.97 0.01 3.94
N SER A 65 -4.96 -1.29 3.71
CA SER A 65 -4.85 -2.29 4.76
C SER A 65 -3.89 -3.38 4.32
N PHE A 66 -2.98 -3.78 5.21
CA PHE A 66 -2.25 -5.03 5.04
C PHE A 66 -2.49 -5.98 6.19
N VAL A 67 -2.50 -7.27 5.86
CA VAL A 67 -2.70 -8.38 6.79
C VAL A 67 -1.55 -9.36 6.64
N SER A 68 -0.97 -9.84 7.74
CA SER A 68 0.01 -10.92 7.68
C SER A 68 -0.67 -12.23 7.30
N ASP A 69 -0.03 -13.06 6.48
CA ASP A 69 -0.63 -14.32 6.05
C ASP A 69 -0.65 -15.36 7.18
N PHE A 70 0.28 -15.25 8.14
CA PHE A 70 0.39 -16.13 9.32
C PHE A 70 0.51 -15.34 10.62
N ALA A 71 0.25 -16.03 11.73
CA ALA A 71 0.46 -15.54 13.08
C ALA A 71 1.93 -15.71 13.52
N VAL A 72 2.52 -14.66 14.10
CA VAL A 72 3.81 -14.76 14.81
C VAL A 72 3.68 -14.24 16.23
N ARG A 73 4.64 -14.60 17.08
CA ARG A 73 4.61 -14.26 18.51
C ARG A 73 4.87 -12.78 18.77
N ASP A 74 5.74 -12.18 17.96
CA ASP A 74 6.10 -10.77 18.03
C ASP A 74 6.07 -10.22 16.61
N TYR A 75 5.35 -9.12 16.42
CA TYR A 75 5.31 -8.40 15.15
C TYR A 75 6.07 -7.07 15.24
N SER A 76 6.78 -6.82 16.34
CA SER A 76 7.55 -5.59 16.51
C SER A 76 8.68 -5.55 15.49
N GLY A 77 8.89 -4.39 14.86
CA GLY A 77 9.90 -4.23 13.83
C GLY A 77 9.55 -3.15 12.83
N THR A 78 10.42 -3.01 11.83
CA THR A 78 10.27 -2.05 10.74
C THR A 78 9.68 -2.72 9.51
N TYR A 79 8.62 -2.12 8.99
CA TYR A 79 7.86 -2.61 7.83
C TYR A 79 8.01 -1.61 6.70
N THR A 80 8.68 -2.03 5.62
CA THR A 80 8.81 -1.22 4.42
C THR A 80 7.57 -1.41 3.55
N VAL A 81 6.83 -0.33 3.37
CA VAL A 81 5.71 -0.23 2.45
C VAL A 81 6.25 0.24 1.11
N LYS A 82 6.10 -0.58 0.08
CA LYS A 82 6.44 -0.24 -1.31
C LYS A 82 5.15 -0.03 -2.08
N LEU A 83 4.89 1.19 -2.54
CA LEU A 83 3.71 1.52 -3.35
C LEU A 83 4.10 1.89 -4.78
N LEU A 84 3.30 1.44 -5.75
CA LEU A 84 3.44 1.75 -7.17
C LEU A 84 2.65 3.02 -7.52
N PRO A 85 3.32 4.15 -7.82
CA PRO A 85 2.66 5.36 -8.30
C PRO A 85 2.17 5.14 -9.74
N CYS A 86 0.99 5.69 -10.05
CA CYS A 86 0.44 5.68 -11.39
C CYS A 86 -0.06 7.08 -11.76
N THR A 87 0.62 7.71 -12.71
CA THR A 87 0.39 9.12 -13.07
C THR A 87 -0.57 9.26 -14.25
N THR A 88 -1.32 10.36 -14.28
CA THR A 88 -2.20 10.73 -15.39
C THR A 88 -1.85 12.13 -15.90
N PRO A 89 -2.10 12.44 -17.19
CA PRO A 89 -2.03 13.80 -17.69
C PRO A 89 -2.96 14.73 -16.90
N SER A 90 -2.56 15.99 -16.73
CA SER A 90 -3.30 16.98 -15.91
C SER A 90 -4.71 17.28 -16.40
N HIS A 91 -4.99 17.09 -17.69
CA HIS A 91 -6.31 17.31 -18.30
C HIS A 91 -7.21 16.06 -18.27
N GLN A 92 -6.70 14.92 -17.78
CA GLN A 92 -7.47 13.69 -17.75
C GLN A 92 -8.47 13.72 -16.60
N GLU A 93 -9.76 13.55 -16.90
CA GLU A 93 -10.80 13.43 -15.89
C GLU A 93 -10.75 12.07 -15.18
N TYR A 94 -11.09 12.08 -13.89
CA TYR A 94 -11.17 10.86 -13.09
C TYR A 94 -12.32 9.97 -13.59
N ARG A 95 -11.99 8.71 -13.88
CA ARG A 95 -12.97 7.68 -14.26
C ARG A 95 -12.50 6.29 -13.86
N LEU A 96 -13.47 5.38 -13.74
CA LEU A 96 -13.25 3.95 -13.56
C LEU A 96 -13.56 3.21 -14.87
N PRO A 97 -12.75 2.20 -15.28
CA PRO A 97 -11.49 1.79 -14.67
C PRO A 97 -10.40 2.87 -14.81
N VAL A 98 -9.50 2.93 -13.83
CA VAL A 98 -8.38 3.88 -13.84
C VAL A 98 -7.48 3.59 -15.04
N THR A 99 -7.24 4.63 -15.85
CA THR A 99 -6.25 4.59 -16.95
C THR A 99 -5.09 5.50 -16.56
N CYS A 100 -3.89 4.96 -16.39
CA CYS A 100 -2.74 5.73 -15.91
C CYS A 100 -1.42 5.10 -16.41
N ASN A 101 -0.30 5.76 -16.14
CA ASN A 101 1.04 5.28 -16.50
C ASN A 101 1.84 5.00 -15.22
N PRO A 102 2.30 3.75 -14.99
CA PRO A 102 3.03 3.39 -13.78
C PRO A 102 4.40 4.09 -13.75
N ARG A 103 4.89 4.36 -12.54
CA ARG A 103 6.22 4.94 -12.28
C ARG A 103 7.01 4.03 -11.36
N GLU A 104 8.27 4.40 -11.09
CA GLU A 104 9.10 3.65 -10.16
C GLU A 104 8.44 3.62 -8.76
N PRO A 105 8.40 2.45 -8.09
CA PRO A 105 7.81 2.34 -6.77
C PRO A 105 8.49 3.23 -5.73
N ILE A 106 7.69 3.76 -4.81
CA ILE A 106 8.15 4.57 -3.68
C ILE A 106 8.06 3.73 -2.42
N THR A 107 9.06 3.86 -1.54
CA THR A 107 9.14 3.14 -0.27
C THR A 107 9.04 4.10 0.92
N PHE A 108 8.36 3.67 1.96
CA PHE A 108 8.37 4.32 3.27
C PHE A 108 8.25 3.28 4.37
N ASP A 109 8.78 3.59 5.54
CA ASP A 109 8.84 2.67 6.65
C ASP A 109 7.76 2.95 7.69
N LEU A 110 7.19 1.87 8.24
CA LEU A 110 6.27 1.88 9.35
C LEU A 110 6.88 1.05 10.48
N ASP A 111 7.12 1.70 11.63
CA ASP A 111 7.56 1.00 12.82
C ASP A 111 6.35 0.50 13.62
N ILE A 112 6.35 -0.80 13.88
CA ILE A 112 5.36 -1.46 14.73
C ILE A 112 6.04 -1.83 16.04
N ARG A 113 5.42 -1.47 17.16
CA ARG A 113 5.89 -1.83 18.51
C ARG A 113 4.68 -2.21 19.34
N PHE A 114 4.69 -3.39 19.94
CA PHE A 114 3.70 -3.76 20.94
C PHE A 114 4.08 -3.08 22.26
N GLN A 115 3.12 -2.35 22.85
CA GLN A 115 3.22 -1.82 24.22
C GLN A 115 2.58 -2.79 25.19
#